data_AF-A0A9P5Y0U2-F1
#
_entry.id   AF-A0A9P5Y0U2-F1
#
_cell.length_a   1.000
_cell.length_b   1.000
_cell.length_c   1.000
_cell.angle_alpha   90.00
_cell.angle_beta   90.00
_cell.angle_gamma   90.00
#
_symmetry.space_group_name_H-M   'P 1'
#
loop_
_entity.id
_entity.type
_entity.pdbx_description
1 polymer ?
#
loop_
_entity_poly.entity_id
_entity_poly.type
_entity_poly.pdbx_seq_one_letter_code
_entity_poly.pdbx_strand_id
1 'polypeptide(L)'
;MSDPRPDNIILRCSTKNRKGEWVWADIFPEGWKMSLEVNRTEVGVFERRNELQSPENRFIHGAVAFTVGSKTAEGTQITWTEPHRRSCARPKSFSHAVDILNKTTQSATAIYWLPDDHHLKDKNRIRFYTFPEDNLCTWKAIPLEAHRDDVIWRTLVPEPGKILGVMAE
;
A
#
# COMPACT_ATOMS: atom_id res chain seq x y z
N MET A 1 8.62 10.86 8.02
CA MET A 1 7.68 10.47 9.10
C MET A 1 6.77 9.41 8.55
N SER A 2 6.82 8.20 9.10
CA SER A 2 5.97 7.07 8.72
C SER A 2 4.51 7.37 9.05
N ASP A 3 3.58 6.81 8.29
CA ASP A 3 2.13 6.98 8.48
C ASP A 3 1.70 6.41 9.87
N PRO A 4 1.09 7.23 10.77
CA PRO A 4 0.80 6.85 12.15
C PRO A 4 -0.43 5.93 12.31
N ARG A 5 -0.84 5.24 11.25
CA ARG A 5 -1.92 4.25 11.32
C ARG A 5 -1.63 3.17 12.37
N PRO A 6 -2.65 2.68 13.10
CA PRO A 6 -2.49 1.62 14.09
C PRO A 6 -1.74 0.39 13.58
N ASP A 7 -1.93 0.06 12.30
CA ASP A 7 -1.33 -1.09 11.64
C ASP A 7 0.21 -1.00 11.52
N ASN A 8 0.77 0.22 11.56
CA ASN A 8 2.21 0.49 11.47
C ASN A 8 2.89 0.69 12.84
N ILE A 9 2.10 0.71 13.90
CA ILE A 9 2.54 1.04 15.26
C ILE A 9 2.39 -0.20 16.15
N ILE A 10 3.31 -0.37 17.09
CA ILE A 10 3.18 -1.31 18.20
C ILE A 10 3.17 -0.49 19.49
N LEU A 11 2.12 -0.66 20.29
CA LEU A 11 2.11 -0.20 21.67
C LEU A 11 2.71 -1.28 22.55
N ARG A 12 3.61 -0.90 23.45
CA ARG A 12 4.14 -1.81 24.47
C ARG A 12 3.97 -1.21 25.85
N CYS A 13 3.61 -2.03 26.82
CA CYS A 13 3.65 -1.67 28.24
C CYS A 13 4.72 -2.47 28.98
N SER A 14 5.25 -1.88 30.05
CA SER A 14 6.10 -2.62 30.98
C SER A 14 5.24 -3.55 31.84
N THR A 15 5.56 -4.83 31.88
CA THR A 15 4.91 -5.81 32.76
C THR A 15 5.93 -6.80 33.33
N LYS A 16 5.52 -7.60 34.33
CA LYS A 16 6.36 -8.67 34.88
C LYS A 16 6.02 -10.00 34.21
N ASN A 17 7.04 -10.74 33.79
CA ASN A 17 6.88 -12.11 33.30
C ASN A 17 6.61 -13.09 34.47
N ARG A 18 6.41 -14.38 34.17
CA ARG A 18 6.17 -15.42 35.18
C ARG A 18 7.31 -15.60 36.19
N LYS A 19 8.51 -15.09 35.88
CA LYS A 19 9.69 -15.11 36.75
C LYS A 19 9.86 -13.82 37.56
N GLY A 20 8.94 -12.86 37.41
CA GLY A 20 8.98 -11.56 38.09
C GLY A 20 9.90 -10.51 37.45
N GLU A 21 10.48 -10.80 36.28
CA GLU A 21 11.37 -9.90 35.55
C GLU A 21 10.54 -8.90 34.72
N TRP A 22 11.01 -7.65 34.65
CA TRP A 22 10.40 -6.63 33.81
C TRP A 22 10.65 -6.93 32.33
N VAL A 23 9.56 -6.96 31.56
CA VAL A 23 9.56 -7.15 30.13
C VAL A 23 8.67 -6.10 29.48
N TRP A 24 8.91 -5.83 28.20
CA TRP A 24 7.99 -5.10 27.35
C TRP A 24 7.00 -6.09 26.73
N ALA A 25 5.71 -5.90 26.99
CA ALA A 25 4.65 -6.70 26.38
C ALA A 25 3.93 -5.89 25.31
N ASP A 26 3.71 -6.50 24.14
CA ASP A 26 2.95 -5.91 23.05
C ASP A 26 1.46 -5.84 23.43
N ILE A 27 0.83 -4.70 23.16
CA ILE A 27 -0.61 -4.48 23.31
C ILE A 27 -1.23 -4.59 21.93
N PHE A 28 -2.10 -5.57 21.74
CA PHE A 28 -2.85 -5.71 20.49
C PHE A 28 -3.76 -4.51 20.23
N PRO A 29 -3.98 -4.09 18.96
CA PRO A 29 -4.78 -2.91 18.61
C PRO A 29 -6.14 -2.82 19.31
N GLU A 30 -6.83 -3.95 19.49
CA GLU A 30 -8.14 -4.03 20.14
C GLU A 30 -8.07 -3.63 21.62
N GLY A 31 -6.92 -3.81 22.27
CA GLY A 31 -6.66 -3.49 23.67
C GLY A 31 -6.11 -2.08 23.91
N TRP A 32 -5.87 -1.27 22.87
CA TRP A 32 -5.24 0.04 23.00
C TRP A 32 -6.08 1.00 23.83
N LYS A 33 -7.38 1.10 23.51
CA LYS A 33 -8.30 1.99 24.20
C LYS A 33 -8.37 1.67 25.69
N MET A 34 -8.51 0.38 26.03
CA MET A 34 -8.56 -0.08 27.42
C MET A 34 -7.26 0.22 28.17
N SER A 35 -6.10 0.03 27.53
CA SER A 35 -4.80 0.27 28.18
C SER A 35 -4.52 1.76 28.42
N LEU A 36 -4.91 2.61 27.48
CA LEU A 36 -4.69 4.06 27.54
C LEU A 36 -5.70 4.78 28.44
N GLU A 37 -6.98 4.42 28.36
CA GLU A 37 -8.05 5.13 29.07
C GLU A 37 -8.26 4.62 30.51
N VAL A 38 -8.20 3.30 30.71
CA VAL A 38 -8.62 2.68 31.98
C VAL A 38 -7.45 2.56 32.96
N ASN A 39 -6.29 2.09 32.49
CA ASN A 39 -5.17 1.76 33.37
C ASN A 39 -4.16 2.90 33.54
N ARG A 40 -4.31 4.02 32.80
CA ARG A 40 -3.38 5.17 32.74
C ARG A 40 -1.91 4.73 32.72
N THR A 41 -1.62 3.63 32.03
CA THR A 41 -0.30 3.03 32.04
C THR A 41 0.58 3.75 31.02
N GLU A 42 1.81 4.06 31.39
CA GLU A 42 2.78 4.56 30.43
C GLU A 42 3.03 3.47 29.38
N VAL A 43 2.82 3.82 28.11
CA VAL A 43 3.07 2.93 26.97
C VAL A 43 4.16 3.51 26.10
N GLY A 44 5.08 2.66 25.68
CA GLY A 44 6.01 3.01 24.62
C GLY A 44 5.32 2.85 23.26
N VAL A 45 5.46 3.87 22.42
CA VAL A 45 5.00 3.86 21.02
C VAL A 45 6.19 3.52 20.15
N PHE A 46 6.15 2.35 19.52
CA PHE A 46 7.23 1.89 18.65
C PHE A 46 6.71 1.80 17.22
N GLU A 47 7.53 2.23 16.27
CA GLU A 47 7.33 1.81 14.88
C GLU A 47 7.53 0.29 14.81
N ARG A 48 6.65 -0.39 14.07
CA ARG A 48 6.81 -1.83 13.80
C ARG A 48 8.06 -2.04 12.93
N ARG A 49 9.24 -2.16 13.55
CA ARG A 49 10.49 -2.50 12.85
C ARG A 49 10.51 -3.99 12.49
N ASN A 50 10.83 -4.24 11.23
CA ASN A 50 10.58 -5.42 10.39
C ASN A 50 11.19 -6.78 10.81
N GLU A 51 11.69 -6.97 12.03
CA GLU A 51 12.69 -8.03 12.23
C GLU A 51 12.16 -9.46 12.31
N LEU A 52 10.88 -9.72 12.66
CA LEU A 52 10.47 -11.10 13.01
C LEU A 52 9.03 -11.55 12.64
N GLN A 53 8.34 -10.93 11.68
CA GLN A 53 6.96 -11.34 11.39
C GLN A 53 6.77 -11.93 9.98
N SER A 54 5.82 -12.87 9.89
CA SER A 54 5.36 -13.56 8.67
C SER A 54 5.11 -12.56 7.54
N PRO A 55 5.20 -12.96 6.26
CA PRO A 55 5.08 -12.03 5.14
C PRO A 55 3.75 -11.27 5.11
N GLU A 56 2.71 -11.78 5.77
CA GLU A 56 1.42 -11.09 5.94
C GLU A 56 1.51 -9.84 6.83
N ASN A 57 2.42 -9.83 7.81
CA ASN A 57 2.64 -8.73 8.76
C ASN A 57 3.73 -7.74 8.33
N ARG A 58 4.37 -7.96 7.17
CA ARG A 58 5.38 -7.05 6.59
C ARG A 58 4.79 -5.94 5.73
N PHE A 59 3.48 -5.93 5.52
CA PHE A 59 2.84 -4.94 4.69
C PHE A 59 2.67 -3.61 5.44
N ILE A 60 3.58 -2.67 5.19
CA ILE A 60 3.46 -1.30 5.70
C ILE A 60 2.27 -0.61 5.02
N HIS A 61 1.32 -0.16 5.82
CA HIS A 61 0.21 0.63 5.33
C HIS A 61 0.69 2.06 5.04
N GLY A 62 0.23 2.64 3.93
CA GLY A 62 0.62 3.99 3.56
C GLY A 62 -0.15 4.49 2.38
N ALA A 63 0.28 5.60 1.79
CA ALA A 63 -0.31 6.11 0.58
C ALA A 63 0.70 5.98 -0.57
N VAL A 64 0.23 5.61 -1.75
CA VAL A 64 1.04 5.51 -2.98
C VAL A 64 0.50 6.49 -4.01
N ALA A 65 1.38 7.04 -4.83
CA ALA A 65 0.98 7.83 -5.99
C ALA A 65 0.62 6.89 -7.14
N PHE A 66 -0.48 7.16 -7.83
CA PHE A 66 -0.83 6.43 -9.05
C PHE A 66 -0.33 7.18 -10.28
N THR A 67 0.13 6.43 -11.28
CA THR A 67 0.39 6.91 -12.64
C THR A 67 -0.24 5.94 -13.64
N VAL A 68 -0.62 6.46 -14.80
CA VAL A 68 -1.33 5.71 -15.83
C VAL A 68 -0.47 5.67 -17.07
N GLY A 69 -0.21 4.45 -17.55
CA GLY A 69 0.51 4.18 -18.78
C GLY A 69 -0.48 4.06 -19.93
N SER A 70 -0.18 4.72 -21.04
CA SER A 70 -0.87 4.54 -22.31
C SER A 70 0.13 4.33 -23.43
N LYS A 71 -0.28 3.61 -24.48
CA LYS A 71 0.51 3.49 -25.70
C LYS A 71 0.32 4.77 -26.52
N THR A 72 1.39 5.26 -27.14
CA THR A 72 1.31 6.34 -28.13
C THR A 72 0.42 5.93 -29.31
N ALA A 73 -0.07 6.90 -30.09
CA ALA A 73 -0.90 6.64 -31.27
C ALA A 73 -0.23 5.69 -32.30
N GLU A 74 1.10 5.64 -32.29
CA GLU A 74 1.93 4.75 -33.12
C GLU A 74 2.11 3.34 -32.51
N GLY A 75 1.69 3.13 -31.27
CA GLY A 75 1.67 1.84 -30.57
C GLY A 75 3.04 1.34 -30.07
N THR A 76 4.11 2.06 -30.36
CA THR A 76 5.50 1.65 -30.14
C THR A 76 6.09 2.10 -28.81
N GLN A 77 5.57 3.18 -28.22
CA GLN A 77 6.10 3.76 -26.98
C GLN A 77 5.02 3.84 -25.91
N ILE A 78 5.41 3.58 -24.66
CA ILE A 78 4.55 3.78 -23.49
C ILE A 78 4.86 5.14 -22.90
N THR A 79 3.83 5.93 -22.64
CA THR A 79 3.90 7.20 -21.93
C THR A 79 3.16 7.09 -20.61
N TRP A 80 3.80 7.54 -19.53
CA TRP A 80 3.23 7.59 -18.20
C TRP A 80 2.76 9.00 -17.87
N THR A 81 1.59 9.13 -17.25
CA THR A 81 1.11 10.41 -16.72
C THR A 81 1.95 10.86 -15.53
N GLU A 82 1.99 12.17 -15.26
CA GLU A 82 2.64 12.67 -14.04
C GLU A 82 2.04 12.02 -12.79
N PRO A 83 2.86 11.56 -11.82
CA PRO A 83 2.36 10.90 -10.63
C PRO A 83 1.47 11.88 -9.86
N HIS A 84 0.23 11.46 -9.62
CA HIS A 84 -0.76 12.39 -9.12
C HIS A 84 -0.46 12.81 -7.67
N ARG A 85 -0.66 14.10 -7.34
CA ARG A 85 -0.41 14.64 -5.99
C ARG A 85 -1.30 14.03 -4.90
N ARG A 86 -2.50 13.57 -5.26
CA ARG A 86 -3.38 12.82 -4.35
C ARG A 86 -2.95 11.35 -4.33
N SER A 87 -2.27 11.00 -3.25
CA SER A 87 -1.92 9.62 -2.94
C SER A 87 -3.16 8.82 -2.55
N CYS A 88 -3.29 7.59 -3.03
CA CYS A 88 -4.33 6.65 -2.63
C CYS A 88 -3.77 5.67 -1.59
N ALA A 89 -4.65 5.02 -0.82
CA ALA A 89 -4.21 3.98 0.11
C ALA A 89 -3.45 2.87 -0.64
N ARG A 90 -2.28 2.48 -0.10
CA ARG A 90 -1.47 1.38 -0.63
C ARG A 90 -2.32 0.11 -0.71
N PRO A 91 -2.55 -0.46 -1.91
CA PRO A 91 -3.48 -1.56 -2.08
C PRO A 91 -2.92 -2.85 -1.48
N LYS A 92 -3.68 -3.46 -0.55
CA LYS A 92 -3.36 -4.76 0.08
C LYS A 92 -3.52 -5.99 -0.81
N SER A 93 -4.18 -5.85 -1.96
CA SER A 93 -4.43 -6.92 -2.93
C SER A 93 -4.63 -6.34 -4.33
N PHE A 94 -4.50 -7.17 -5.37
CA PHE A 94 -4.83 -6.79 -6.75
C PHE A 94 -6.29 -6.33 -6.87
N SER A 95 -7.22 -7.07 -6.27
CA SER A 95 -8.64 -6.72 -6.26
C SER A 95 -8.89 -5.35 -5.63
N HIS A 96 -8.23 -5.06 -4.51
CA HIS A 96 -8.34 -3.77 -3.84
C HIS A 96 -7.75 -2.63 -4.68
N ALA A 97 -6.65 -2.87 -5.40
CA ALA A 97 -6.09 -1.89 -6.33
C ALA A 97 -7.08 -1.55 -7.45
N VAL A 98 -7.70 -2.56 -8.05
CA VAL A 98 -8.73 -2.38 -9.08
C VAL A 98 -9.96 -1.65 -8.52
N ASP A 99 -10.36 -1.94 -7.29
CA ASP A 99 -11.49 -1.25 -6.65
C ASP A 99 -11.16 0.22 -6.36
N ILE A 100 -9.93 0.54 -5.97
CA ILE A 100 -9.45 1.93 -5.83
C ILE A 100 -9.52 2.64 -7.18
N LEU A 101 -9.05 2.00 -8.26
CA LEU A 101 -9.13 2.57 -9.61
C LEU A 101 -10.59 2.84 -9.99
N ASN A 102 -11.48 1.86 -9.88
CA ASN A 102 -12.90 2.01 -10.22
C ASN A 102 -13.61 3.11 -9.43
N LYS A 103 -13.29 3.27 -8.14
CA LYS A 103 -13.83 4.38 -7.34
C LYS A 103 -13.28 5.72 -7.79
N THR A 104 -12.03 5.74 -8.20
CA THR A 104 -11.37 6.95 -8.71
C THR A 104 -11.97 7.35 -10.06
N THR A 105 -12.23 6.40 -10.97
CA THR A 105 -12.83 6.66 -12.29
C THR A 105 -14.28 7.13 -12.26
N GLN A 106 -15.05 6.73 -11.24
CA GLN A 106 -16.45 7.14 -11.08
C GLN A 106 -16.63 8.55 -10.50
N SER A 107 -15.56 9.17 -9.97
CA SER A 107 -15.63 10.55 -9.51
C SER A 107 -15.67 11.51 -10.71
N ALA A 108 -16.54 12.52 -10.69
CA ALA A 108 -16.59 13.55 -11.74
C ALA A 108 -15.26 14.33 -11.94
N THR A 109 -14.33 14.21 -11.00
CA THR A 109 -12.97 14.75 -11.12
C THR A 109 -12.02 13.86 -11.93
N ALA A 110 -12.40 12.62 -12.25
CA ALA A 110 -11.61 11.59 -12.94
C ALA A 110 -11.41 11.80 -14.44
N ILE A 111 -12.15 12.75 -15.03
CA ILE A 111 -12.16 13.06 -16.47
C ILE A 111 -10.75 13.46 -16.97
N TYR A 112 -9.85 13.86 -16.08
CA TYR A 112 -8.45 14.20 -16.37
C TYR A 112 -7.43 13.07 -16.11
N TRP A 113 -7.86 11.90 -15.62
CA TRP A 113 -6.96 10.92 -14.98
C TRP A 113 -6.69 9.71 -15.84
N LEU A 114 -7.71 9.30 -16.58
CA LEU A 114 -7.61 8.25 -17.55
C LEU A 114 -7.82 8.89 -18.91
N PRO A 115 -6.92 8.65 -19.88
CA PRO A 115 -7.32 8.77 -21.28
C PRO A 115 -8.66 8.05 -21.45
N ASP A 116 -9.47 8.47 -22.42
CA ASP A 116 -10.77 7.87 -22.80
C ASP A 116 -10.67 6.37 -23.22
N ASP A 117 -9.64 5.67 -22.78
CA ASP A 117 -9.47 4.23 -22.85
C ASP A 117 -10.51 3.54 -21.98
N HIS A 118 -11.62 3.23 -22.65
CA HIS A 118 -12.58 2.20 -22.29
C HIS A 118 -11.93 0.86 -21.87
N HIS A 119 -10.62 0.67 -22.09
CA HIS A 119 -9.83 -0.52 -21.77
C HIS A 119 -9.57 -0.75 -20.27
N LEU A 120 -9.60 0.27 -19.41
CA LEU A 120 -9.41 0.09 -17.96
C LEU A 120 -10.64 -0.45 -17.22
N LYS A 121 -11.75 -0.70 -17.93
CA LYS A 121 -12.94 -1.34 -17.35
C LYS A 121 -12.81 -2.87 -17.31
N ASP A 122 -11.98 -3.46 -18.16
CA ASP A 122 -11.77 -4.90 -18.19
C ASP A 122 -10.65 -5.30 -17.22
N LYS A 123 -11.02 -5.88 -16.07
CA LYS A 123 -10.08 -6.31 -15.03
C LYS A 123 -9.01 -7.29 -15.55
N ASN A 124 -9.30 -8.03 -16.61
CA ASN A 124 -8.36 -8.99 -17.19
C ASN A 124 -7.26 -8.35 -18.03
N ARG A 125 -7.46 -7.08 -18.40
CA ARG A 125 -6.51 -6.29 -19.19
C ARG A 125 -5.66 -5.35 -18.32
N ILE A 126 -5.96 -5.25 -17.04
CA ILE A 126 -5.24 -4.35 -16.14
C ILE A 126 -3.92 -4.99 -15.71
N ARG A 127 -2.82 -4.28 -15.96
CA ARG A 127 -1.49 -4.60 -15.43
C ARG A 127 -0.96 -3.49 -14.55
N PHE A 128 -0.33 -3.88 -13.46
CA PHE A 128 0.31 -2.96 -12.53
C PHE A 128 1.83 -2.98 -12.69
N TYR A 129 2.44 -1.84 -12.39
CA TYR A 129 3.85 -1.57 -12.65
C TYR A 129 4.50 -0.87 -11.46
N THR A 130 5.78 -1.17 -11.22
CA THR A 130 6.60 -0.49 -10.21
C THR A 130 7.73 0.27 -10.87
N PHE A 131 8.23 1.30 -10.19
CA PHE A 131 9.30 2.19 -10.68
C PHE A 131 10.49 2.11 -9.71
N PRO A 132 11.49 1.22 -9.96
CA PRO A 132 12.57 0.95 -9.00
C PRO A 132 13.43 2.16 -8.66
N GLU A 133 13.54 3.11 -9.59
CA GLU A 133 14.37 4.31 -9.47
C GLU A 133 13.55 5.57 -9.15
N ASP A 134 12.28 5.40 -8.74
CA ASP A 134 11.32 6.49 -8.50
C ASP A 134 11.14 7.48 -9.67
N ASN A 135 11.53 7.08 -10.88
CA ASN A 135 11.35 7.84 -12.11
C ASN A 135 10.43 7.07 -13.07
N LEU A 136 9.79 7.79 -13.99
CA LEU A 136 8.89 7.17 -14.97
C LEU A 136 9.63 6.54 -16.18
N CYS A 137 10.96 6.55 -16.19
CA CYS A 137 11.78 6.06 -17.29
C CYS A 137 12.06 4.56 -17.17
N THR A 138 12.13 4.03 -15.95
CA THR A 138 12.40 2.63 -15.66
C THR A 138 11.24 2.02 -14.90
N TRP A 139 10.54 1.08 -15.53
CA TRP A 139 9.40 0.38 -14.91
C TRP A 139 9.49 -1.13 -15.06
N LYS A 140 8.85 -1.84 -14.12
CA LYS A 140 8.74 -3.30 -14.13
C LYS A 140 7.30 -3.73 -13.90
N ALA A 141 6.80 -4.62 -14.76
CA ALA A 141 5.48 -5.21 -14.58
C ALA A 141 5.44 -6.06 -13.31
N ILE A 142 4.34 -5.93 -12.56
CA ILE A 142 4.04 -6.85 -11.46
C ILE A 142 3.66 -8.21 -12.10
N PRO A 143 4.32 -9.32 -11.70
CA PRO A 143 4.02 -10.67 -12.16
C PRO A 143 2.54 -11.05 -12.00
N LEU A 144 2.01 -11.84 -12.93
CA LEU A 144 0.61 -12.31 -12.90
C LEU A 144 0.29 -13.16 -11.68
N GLU A 145 1.29 -13.85 -11.14
CA GLU A 145 1.20 -14.65 -9.93
C GLU A 145 0.71 -13.79 -8.75
N ALA A 146 1.16 -12.54 -8.68
CA ALA A 146 0.73 -11.57 -7.66
C ALA A 146 -0.74 -11.16 -7.80
N HIS A 147 -1.38 -11.38 -8.95
CA HIS A 147 -2.81 -11.09 -9.11
C HIS A 147 -3.69 -12.11 -8.38
N ARG A 148 -3.13 -13.29 -8.09
CA ARG A 148 -3.83 -14.41 -7.42
C ARG A 148 -3.38 -14.63 -5.98
N ASP A 149 -2.22 -14.09 -5.62
CA ASP A 149 -1.63 -14.23 -4.30
C ASP A 149 -1.38 -12.85 -3.66
N ASP A 150 -2.20 -12.54 -2.66
CA ASP A 150 -2.12 -11.30 -1.90
C ASP A 150 -0.79 -11.14 -1.15
N VAL A 151 -0.14 -12.24 -0.75
CA VAL A 151 1.15 -12.19 -0.06
C VAL A 151 2.22 -11.74 -1.04
N ILE A 152 2.26 -12.34 -2.24
CA ILE A 152 3.18 -11.93 -3.30
C ILE A 152 2.90 -10.48 -3.71
N TRP A 153 1.63 -10.10 -3.89
CA TRP A 153 1.22 -8.72 -4.16
C TRP A 153 1.80 -7.73 -3.15
N ARG A 154 1.62 -7.99 -1.85
CA ARG A 154 2.07 -7.09 -0.77
C ARG A 154 3.59 -6.92 -0.71
N THR A 155 4.35 -7.89 -1.21
CA THR A 155 5.82 -7.78 -1.32
C THR A 155 6.28 -6.96 -2.52
N LEU A 156 5.43 -6.84 -3.55
CA LEU A 156 5.78 -6.17 -4.81
C LEU A 156 5.19 -4.77 -4.92
N VAL A 157 4.06 -4.49 -4.27
CA VAL A 157 3.49 -3.14 -4.28
C VAL A 157 4.50 -2.17 -3.67
N PRO A 158 4.74 -1.01 -4.31
CA PRO A 158 5.68 -0.01 -3.83
C PRO A 158 5.40 0.43 -2.39
N GLU A 159 6.45 0.80 -1.69
CA GLU A 159 6.35 1.35 -0.33
C GLU A 159 5.55 2.67 -0.30
N PRO A 160 5.09 3.10 0.88
CA PRO A 160 4.45 4.40 1.03
C PRO A 160 5.31 5.55 0.47
N GLY A 161 4.67 6.49 -0.22
CA GLY A 161 5.32 7.62 -0.89
C GLY A 161 5.88 7.31 -2.28
N LYS A 162 5.82 6.05 -2.72
CA LYS A 162 6.30 5.60 -4.03
C LYS A 162 5.17 5.57 -5.07
N ILE A 163 5.55 5.31 -6.33
CA ILE A 163 4.66 5.35 -7.49
C ILE A 163 4.23 3.92 -7.86
N LEU A 164 2.92 3.71 -8.00
CA LEU A 164 2.32 2.50 -8.57
C LEU A 164 1.71 2.85 -9.94
N GLY A 165 2.21 2.21 -10.99
CA GLY A 165 1.73 2.38 -12.36
C GLY A 165 0.61 1.41 -12.69
N VAL A 166 -0.29 1.83 -13.57
CA VAL A 166 -1.32 0.98 -14.16
C VAL A 166 -1.43 1.20 -15.67
N MET A 167 -1.63 0.13 -16.43
CA MET A 167 -1.91 0.18 -17.87
C MET A 167 -2.97 -0.87 -18.23
N ALA A 168 -3.77 -0.60 -19.26
CA ALA A 168 -4.61 -1.62 -19.89
C ALA A 168 -3.87 -2.23 -21.10
N GLU A 169 -3.79 -3.55 -21.14
CA GLU A 169 -3.17 -4.34 -22.21
C GLU A 169 -4.19 -5.15 -23.00
#